data_AF-A0A9Q1QBB3-F1
#
_entry.id   AF-A0A9Q1QBB3-F1
#
_cell.length_a   1.000
_cell.length_b   1.000
_cell.length_c   1.000
_cell.angle_alpha   90.00
_cell.angle_beta   90.00
_cell.angle_gamma   90.00
#
_symmetry.space_group_name_H-M   'P 1'
#
loop_
_entity.id
_entity.type
_entity.pdbx_description
1 polymer ?
#
loop_
_entity_poly.entity_id
_entity_poly.type
_entity_poly.pdbx_seq_one_letter_code
_entity_poly.pdbx_strand_id
1 'polypeptide(L)'
;MVVYKLEESQDLYIAPRFYGNKYVYQMTRITGESNMRLVHNVDLRSDKLVVHGAEIMQSVLERLYESLVLRPRQGIIYINCNGACYIYVTGRGCYRPINNVIFDWSPFGVIVPGSVNDSLRKQLEQKQKEIDEMEQQLSSAGAEALSTKASLEASTKELEDSKEILLAYEKDKHEMELHLQKVNSQLSLIDFESETYKAELESSKKVVKELQDQLGKCTMAGQNMEVELEKVRDQLSSTNSELQSVMLRLELSKKRIMELEEQLSNCKEDNRSKEIEIQQVQHQLVSANSELDHTKKQLEFSSASLKELEHQLASCRKEKQEMETELQKVQSELPSLKFELNSTKAELESSKKTTDELGELISTYEKETRYMKAELQKLQDELSLANQELQSTKTQLEKYEKEVEELKGQSCPCKRESQHVEVELQKINTHLLMLNSEVKSTYRKLRQLFISMMWNDEIVPDSTNDLPILMTVSEDDQDLTKGIDPFADANADNSGTRAKDNVHIHALSGSDAAIFNLSTFRVV
;
A
#
# COMPACT_ATOMS: atom_id res chain seq x y z
N MET A 1 187.45 -96.16 102.01
CA MET A 1 185.98 -96.14 102.00
C MET A 1 185.49 -96.79 103.28
N VAL A 2 185.28 -95.96 104.29
CA VAL A 2 184.64 -96.31 105.56
C VAL A 2 183.16 -95.95 105.44
N VAL A 3 182.29 -96.68 106.15
CA VAL A 3 180.87 -96.37 106.24
C VAL A 3 180.58 -95.98 107.68
N TYR A 4 180.15 -94.74 107.89
CA TYR A 4 179.80 -94.22 109.20
C TYR A 4 178.28 -94.31 109.40
N LYS A 5 177.86 -95.13 110.37
CA LYS A 5 176.46 -95.25 110.80
C LYS A 5 176.26 -94.42 112.07
N LEU A 6 175.37 -93.44 112.03
CA LEU A 6 175.12 -92.56 113.18
C LEU A 6 174.31 -93.25 114.31
N GLU A 7 173.65 -94.36 114.00
CA GLU A 7 172.74 -95.08 114.91
C GLU A 7 173.43 -95.72 116.13
N GLU A 8 174.76 -95.83 116.12
CA GLU A 8 175.54 -96.49 117.17
C GLU A 8 175.81 -95.60 118.40
N SER A 9 175.49 -94.30 118.38
CA SER A 9 175.66 -93.42 119.56
C SER A 9 174.83 -92.12 119.53
N GLN A 10 173.91 -91.96 120.49
CA GLN A 10 172.94 -90.84 120.51
C GLN A 10 173.54 -89.43 120.69
N ASP A 11 174.67 -89.30 121.38
CA ASP A 11 175.30 -87.99 121.67
C ASP A 11 176.11 -87.42 120.48
N LEU A 12 176.03 -88.05 119.30
CA LEU A 12 176.90 -87.77 118.15
C LEU A 12 176.20 -86.89 117.11
N TYR A 13 176.84 -85.77 116.75
CA TYR A 13 176.30 -84.74 115.88
C TYR A 13 177.27 -84.40 114.75
N ILE A 14 176.74 -84.23 113.55
CA ILE A 14 177.50 -83.69 112.40
C ILE A 14 177.19 -82.21 112.24
N ALA A 15 178.25 -81.42 112.05
CA ALA A 15 178.19 -79.99 111.80
C ALA A 15 179.10 -79.63 110.60
N PRO A 16 178.57 -78.98 109.55
CA PRO A 16 179.40 -78.37 108.52
C PRO A 16 180.02 -77.07 109.03
N ARG A 17 181.25 -76.78 108.59
CA ARG A 17 181.90 -75.47 108.70
C ARG A 17 182.34 -74.99 107.33
N PHE A 18 182.21 -73.69 107.09
CA PHE A 18 182.68 -73.05 105.87
C PHE A 18 184.11 -72.53 106.05
N TYR A 19 185.06 -73.06 105.27
CA TYR A 19 186.46 -72.67 105.26
C TYR A 19 186.93 -72.48 103.81
N GLY A 20 187.53 -71.33 103.49
CA GLY A 20 188.18 -71.10 102.18
C GLY A 20 187.26 -71.31 100.97
N ASN A 21 186.04 -70.78 101.01
CA ASN A 21 184.98 -70.97 100.00
C ASN A 21 184.50 -72.44 99.80
N LYS A 22 184.70 -73.33 100.78
CA LYS A 22 184.22 -74.72 100.75
C LYS A 22 183.61 -75.15 102.09
N TYR A 23 182.69 -76.11 102.04
CA TYR A 23 182.18 -76.78 103.24
C TYR A 23 183.09 -77.95 103.64
N VAL A 24 183.28 -78.13 104.95
CA VAL A 24 184.02 -79.23 105.59
C VAL A 24 183.16 -79.77 106.73
N TYR A 25 183.03 -81.09 106.84
CA TYR A 25 182.12 -81.72 107.81
C TYR A 25 182.89 -82.28 109.01
N GLN A 26 182.39 -81.98 110.21
CA GLN A 26 183.00 -82.41 111.47
C GLN A 26 182.00 -83.22 112.30
N MET A 27 182.47 -84.28 112.92
CA MET A 27 181.71 -85.15 113.80
C MET A 27 182.10 -84.88 115.25
N THR A 28 181.10 -84.54 116.07
CA THR A 28 181.26 -83.88 117.37
C THR A 28 180.35 -84.54 118.39
N ARG A 29 180.84 -84.75 119.62
CA ARG A 29 180.01 -85.21 120.74
C ARG A 29 179.66 -84.03 121.65
N ILE A 30 178.40 -83.92 122.05
CA ILE A 30 177.88 -82.86 122.93
C ILE A 30 177.47 -83.49 124.25
N THR A 31 178.26 -83.31 125.31
CA THR A 31 177.97 -83.84 126.66
C THR A 31 177.66 -82.71 127.63
N GLY A 32 176.37 -82.42 127.83
CA GLY A 32 175.91 -81.39 128.77
C GLY A 32 176.11 -79.95 128.29
N GLU A 33 175.96 -79.01 129.22
CA GLU A 33 175.55 -77.62 128.96
C GLU A 33 176.64 -76.67 128.41
N SER A 34 177.75 -77.19 127.88
CA SER A 34 178.75 -76.39 127.13
C SER A 34 179.89 -77.19 126.49
N ASN A 35 180.17 -78.41 126.95
CA ASN A 35 181.33 -79.18 126.49
C ASN A 35 181.07 -79.90 125.14
N MET A 36 181.47 -79.25 124.06
CA MET A 36 181.67 -79.89 122.75
C MET A 36 183.09 -80.44 122.62
N ARG A 37 183.24 -81.70 122.19
CA ARG A 37 184.53 -82.28 121.78
C ARG A 37 184.45 -82.81 120.35
N LEU A 38 185.43 -82.40 119.53
CA LEU A 38 185.63 -82.93 118.18
C LEU A 38 186.07 -84.40 118.28
N VAL A 39 185.44 -85.27 117.49
CA VAL A 39 185.73 -86.71 117.45
C VAL A 39 186.51 -87.05 116.18
N HIS A 40 186.03 -86.58 115.03
CA HIS A 40 186.69 -86.76 113.73
C HIS A 40 186.28 -85.69 112.72
N ASN A 41 187.08 -85.53 111.66
CA ASN A 41 186.68 -84.86 110.42
C ASN A 41 186.18 -85.92 109.44
N VAL A 42 185.24 -85.58 108.56
CA VAL A 42 184.61 -86.51 107.60
C VAL A 42 184.62 -85.89 106.21
N ASP A 43 185.05 -86.65 105.19
CA ASP A 43 184.97 -86.25 103.78
C ASP A 43 183.90 -87.07 103.03
N LEU A 44 182.76 -86.42 102.78
CA LEU A 44 181.59 -87.00 102.11
C LEU A 44 181.81 -87.25 100.60
N ARG A 45 183.04 -87.05 100.09
CA ARG A 45 183.44 -87.41 98.72
C ARG A 45 184.08 -88.79 98.63
N SER A 46 184.56 -89.36 99.75
CA SER A 46 185.28 -90.64 99.79
C SER A 46 184.68 -91.67 100.76
N ASP A 47 183.95 -91.23 101.78
CA ASP A 47 183.31 -92.08 102.77
C ASP A 47 181.79 -91.91 102.74
N LYS A 48 181.05 -92.96 103.11
CA LYS A 48 179.58 -92.95 103.10
C LYS A 48 179.02 -92.70 104.49
N LEU A 49 178.05 -91.78 104.56
CA LEU A 49 177.24 -91.51 105.74
C LEU A 49 175.86 -92.16 105.58
N VAL A 50 175.50 -93.04 106.51
CA VAL A 50 174.21 -93.74 106.50
C VAL A 50 173.43 -93.46 107.79
N VAL A 51 172.15 -93.15 107.64
CA VAL A 51 171.21 -92.85 108.74
C VAL A 51 169.91 -93.62 108.48
N HIS A 52 169.53 -94.52 109.39
CA HIS A 52 168.35 -95.38 109.27
C HIS A 52 168.26 -96.11 107.92
N GLY A 53 169.40 -96.64 107.48
CA GLY A 53 169.53 -97.35 106.20
C GLY A 53 169.65 -96.48 104.94
N ALA A 54 169.34 -95.19 105.00
CA ALA A 54 169.44 -94.26 103.87
C ALA A 54 170.81 -93.54 103.81
N GLU A 55 171.33 -93.31 102.59
CA GLU A 55 172.62 -92.67 102.34
C GLU A 55 172.47 -91.17 102.05
N ILE A 56 173.17 -90.31 102.80
CA ILE A 56 173.04 -88.85 102.68
C ILE A 56 174.15 -88.26 101.80
N MET A 57 173.77 -87.84 100.60
CA MET A 57 174.64 -87.15 99.62
C MET A 57 174.96 -85.70 100.04
N GLN A 58 176.19 -85.24 99.83
CA GLN A 58 176.65 -83.86 100.11
C GLN A 58 175.70 -82.78 99.53
N SER A 59 175.22 -82.97 98.30
CA SER A 59 174.36 -82.03 97.57
C SER A 59 172.94 -81.89 98.12
N VAL A 60 172.56 -82.62 99.16
CA VAL A 60 171.32 -82.39 99.93
C VAL A 60 171.58 -81.42 101.09
N LEU A 61 172.72 -81.58 101.78
CA LEU A 61 173.12 -80.72 102.91
C LEU A 61 173.48 -79.30 102.47
N GLU A 62 174.07 -79.13 101.27
CA GLU A 62 174.40 -77.81 100.72
C GLU A 62 173.14 -76.98 100.43
N ARG A 63 172.14 -77.56 99.74
CA ARG A 63 170.82 -76.92 99.50
C ARG A 63 170.11 -76.52 100.79
N LEU A 64 170.22 -77.34 101.84
CA LEU A 64 169.58 -77.07 103.13
C LEU A 64 170.22 -75.86 103.84
N TYR A 65 171.51 -75.61 103.65
CA TYR A 65 172.18 -74.40 104.16
C TYR A 65 171.85 -73.15 103.35
N GLU A 66 171.86 -73.23 102.01
CA GLU A 66 171.54 -72.08 101.14
C GLU A 66 170.10 -71.58 101.37
N SER A 67 169.16 -72.50 101.60
CA SER A 67 167.74 -72.19 101.83
C SER A 67 167.47 -71.40 103.12
N LEU A 68 168.40 -71.38 104.09
CA LEU A 68 168.18 -70.82 105.42
C LEU A 68 168.66 -69.37 105.60
N VAL A 69 169.34 -68.78 104.61
CA VAL A 69 169.69 -67.34 104.53
C VAL A 69 170.44 -66.79 105.78
N LEU A 70 171.10 -67.68 106.54
CA LEU A 70 171.87 -67.31 107.72
C LEU A 70 173.18 -66.62 107.32
N ARG A 71 173.36 -65.34 107.70
CA ARG A 71 174.59 -64.59 107.39
C ARG A 71 175.82 -65.27 108.04
N PRO A 72 176.97 -65.36 107.33
CA PRO A 72 178.07 -66.27 107.68
C PRO A 72 178.94 -65.74 108.85
N ARG A 73 178.38 -65.67 110.06
CA ARG A 73 179.10 -65.49 111.34
C ARG A 73 178.28 -65.68 112.62
N GLN A 74 176.95 -65.82 112.55
CA GLN A 74 176.07 -65.72 113.74
C GLN A 74 175.31 -67.01 114.13
N GLY A 75 175.50 -68.13 113.41
CA GLY A 75 174.89 -69.40 113.80
C GLY A 75 175.49 -70.64 113.14
N ILE A 76 175.17 -71.82 113.70
CA ILE A 76 175.62 -73.15 113.25
C ILE A 76 174.45 -74.12 113.39
N ILE A 77 174.27 -75.01 112.41
CA ILE A 77 173.27 -76.10 112.43
C ILE A 77 173.96 -77.42 112.78
N TYR A 78 173.35 -78.18 113.69
CA TYR A 78 173.74 -79.54 114.08
C TYR A 78 172.66 -80.54 113.69
N ILE A 79 173.05 -81.72 113.21
CA ILE A 79 172.13 -82.83 112.89
C ILE A 79 172.56 -84.05 113.70
N ASN A 80 171.60 -84.71 114.36
CA ASN A 80 171.85 -85.94 115.15
C ASN A 80 171.41 -87.22 114.40
N CYS A 81 171.63 -88.38 115.01
CA CYS A 81 171.27 -89.69 114.47
C CYS A 81 169.79 -89.89 114.13
N ASN A 82 168.87 -89.07 114.68
CA ASN A 82 167.43 -89.16 114.43
C ASN A 82 166.93 -88.15 113.37
N GLY A 83 167.84 -87.49 112.64
CA GLY A 83 167.50 -86.46 111.65
C GLY A 83 167.03 -85.12 112.22
N ALA A 84 167.06 -84.93 113.55
CA ALA A 84 166.67 -83.67 114.19
C ALA A 84 167.71 -82.57 113.91
N CYS A 85 167.25 -81.43 113.39
CA CYS A 85 168.09 -80.27 113.11
C CYS A 85 168.01 -79.25 114.26
N TYR A 86 169.16 -78.88 114.83
CA TYR A 86 169.27 -77.90 115.91
C TYR A 86 170.01 -76.65 115.41
N ILE A 87 169.40 -75.47 115.54
CA ILE A 87 169.99 -74.19 115.14
C ILE A 87 170.56 -73.50 116.39
N TYR A 88 171.87 -73.32 116.42
CA TYR A 88 172.55 -72.49 117.42
C TYR A 88 172.73 -71.07 116.87
N VAL A 89 172.38 -70.05 117.67
CA VAL A 89 172.59 -68.63 117.35
C VAL A 89 173.47 -68.00 118.43
N THR A 90 174.59 -67.41 118.04
CA THR A 90 175.62 -66.92 118.98
C THR A 90 175.11 -65.72 119.78
N GLY A 91 175.02 -65.86 121.11
CA GLY A 91 174.73 -64.75 122.04
C GLY A 91 173.73 -65.08 123.15
N ARG A 92 173.00 -66.20 123.04
CA ARG A 92 172.18 -66.77 124.13
C ARG A 92 172.54 -68.26 124.27
N GLY A 93 172.52 -68.77 125.50
CA GLY A 93 173.11 -70.07 125.85
C GLY A 93 172.40 -71.29 125.23
N CYS A 94 173.13 -72.41 125.15
CA CYS A 94 172.58 -73.71 124.75
C CYS A 94 171.73 -74.33 125.86
N TYR A 95 170.50 -73.84 126.05
CA TYR A 95 169.54 -74.46 126.96
C TYR A 95 168.99 -75.75 126.35
N ARG A 96 168.95 -76.82 127.16
CA ARG A 96 168.66 -78.19 126.69
C ARG A 96 167.25 -78.25 126.08
N PRO A 97 167.08 -78.60 124.78
CA PRO A 97 165.79 -78.48 124.11
C PRO A 97 164.76 -79.48 124.66
N ILE A 98 163.52 -79.04 124.80
CA ILE A 98 162.38 -79.89 125.21
C ILE A 98 161.61 -80.36 123.95
N ASN A 99 162.39 -80.76 122.93
CA ASN A 99 162.06 -81.47 121.69
C ASN A 99 160.87 -80.91 120.86
N ASN A 100 161.04 -80.07 119.83
CA ASN A 100 161.91 -80.05 118.63
C ASN A 100 161.41 -80.90 117.44
N VAL A 101 161.50 -80.29 116.25
CA VAL A 101 161.00 -80.75 114.95
C VAL A 101 161.90 -81.81 114.32
N ILE A 102 161.30 -82.79 113.64
CA ILE A 102 161.96 -83.81 112.81
C ILE A 102 161.32 -83.80 111.40
N PHE A 103 162.12 -84.08 110.36
CA PHE A 103 161.70 -84.16 108.95
C PHE A 103 161.54 -85.62 108.49
N ASP A 104 160.63 -85.89 107.54
CA ASP A 104 160.46 -87.18 106.85
C ASP A 104 161.09 -87.16 105.43
N TRP A 105 161.49 -88.33 104.92
CA TRP A 105 162.47 -88.54 103.84
C TRP A 105 162.07 -89.61 102.80
N SER A 106 160.82 -90.08 102.81
CA SER A 106 160.36 -91.25 102.06
C SER A 106 160.58 -91.31 100.52
N PRO A 107 160.73 -90.21 99.74
CA PRO A 107 160.98 -90.28 98.28
C PRO A 107 162.30 -90.90 97.79
N PHE A 108 163.14 -91.46 98.67
CA PHE A 108 164.35 -92.21 98.29
C PHE A 108 164.18 -93.76 98.27
N GLY A 109 163.07 -94.29 98.79
CA GLY A 109 162.59 -95.67 98.55
C GLY A 109 162.86 -96.75 99.61
N VAL A 110 162.13 -97.89 99.48
CA VAL A 110 162.25 -99.22 100.17
C VAL A 110 161.45 -99.48 101.48
N ILE A 111 160.23 -100.03 101.33
CA ILE A 111 159.66 -101.29 101.91
C ILE A 111 159.63 -101.56 103.47
N VAL A 112 158.44 -101.44 104.10
CA VAL A 112 157.65 -102.42 104.96
C VAL A 112 158.40 -103.36 105.96
N PRO A 113 158.04 -103.48 107.30
CA PRO A 113 156.72 -103.95 107.83
C PRO A 113 156.29 -103.36 109.24
N GLY A 114 155.50 -104.10 110.08
CA GLY A 114 155.04 -103.69 111.45
C GLY A 114 154.56 -104.81 112.40
N SER A 115 154.08 -104.51 113.63
CA SER A 115 153.45 -105.49 114.59
C SER A 115 152.65 -104.89 115.79
N VAL A 116 151.35 -105.24 115.88
CA VAL A 116 150.41 -105.44 117.03
C VAL A 116 150.71 -104.89 118.45
N ASN A 117 149.80 -104.06 119.00
CA ASN A 117 148.94 -104.43 120.16
C ASN A 117 147.70 -103.51 120.33
N ASP A 118 146.63 -104.00 120.97
CA ASP A 118 145.27 -103.43 120.89
C ASP A 118 144.85 -102.42 121.98
N SER A 119 144.21 -101.31 121.57
CA SER A 119 143.13 -100.62 122.33
C SER A 119 142.54 -99.41 121.56
N LEU A 120 143.38 -98.51 121.06
CA LEU A 120 142.98 -97.11 120.80
C LEU A 120 142.36 -96.79 119.42
N ARG A 121 142.22 -97.77 118.51
CA ARG A 121 141.90 -97.51 117.08
C ARG A 121 140.42 -97.26 116.74
N LYS A 122 139.58 -96.79 117.68
CA LYS A 122 138.12 -96.70 117.48
C LYS A 122 137.44 -95.36 117.75
N GLN A 123 138.18 -94.32 118.18
CA GLN A 123 137.57 -93.03 118.56
C GLN A 123 137.95 -91.84 117.64
N LEU A 124 139.03 -91.93 116.85
CA LEU A 124 139.57 -90.76 116.15
C LEU A 124 138.88 -90.44 114.81
N GLU A 125 138.48 -91.46 114.04
CA GLU A 125 137.95 -91.28 112.67
C GLU A 125 136.54 -90.69 112.60
N GLN A 126 135.79 -90.65 113.72
CA GLN A 126 134.43 -90.09 113.72
C GLN A 126 134.39 -88.56 113.90
N LYS A 127 135.37 -87.95 114.58
CA LYS A 127 135.33 -86.50 114.88
C LYS A 127 135.77 -85.60 113.73
N GLN A 128 136.55 -86.11 112.79
CA GLN A 128 137.00 -85.31 111.64
C GLN A 128 135.89 -84.99 110.63
N LYS A 129 134.71 -85.63 110.74
CA LYS A 129 133.60 -85.50 109.77
C LYS A 129 132.49 -84.55 110.23
N GLU A 130 132.51 -84.08 111.48
CA GLU A 130 131.47 -83.21 112.05
C GLU A 130 131.80 -81.70 111.94
N ILE A 131 133.02 -81.35 111.50
CA ILE A 131 133.50 -79.96 111.45
C ILE A 131 133.14 -79.30 110.11
N ASP A 132 133.41 -79.99 109.00
CA ASP A 132 133.30 -79.44 107.64
C ASP A 132 131.85 -79.04 107.23
N GLU A 133 130.81 -79.65 107.83
CA GLU A 133 129.41 -79.33 107.53
C GLU A 133 128.91 -78.03 108.20
N MET A 134 129.55 -77.59 109.29
CA MET A 134 129.10 -76.43 110.08
C MET A 134 129.52 -75.08 109.48
N GLU A 135 130.71 -74.99 108.86
CA GLU A 135 131.20 -73.73 108.29
C GLU A 135 130.40 -73.30 107.04
N GLN A 136 129.82 -74.26 106.31
CA GLN A 136 129.10 -73.97 105.06
C GLN A 136 127.71 -73.33 105.27
N GLN A 137 127.08 -73.50 106.44
CA GLN A 137 125.71 -73.00 106.69
C GLN A 137 125.65 -71.53 107.16
N LEU A 138 126.75 -70.99 107.71
CA LEU A 138 126.75 -69.64 108.31
C LEU A 138 126.92 -68.52 107.28
N SER A 139 127.48 -68.79 106.11
CA SER A 139 127.75 -67.77 105.08
C SER A 139 126.57 -67.43 104.17
N SER A 140 125.50 -68.23 104.14
CA SER A 140 124.31 -67.97 103.32
C SER A 140 123.33 -67.01 104.02
N ALA A 141 123.02 -67.26 105.29
CA ALA A 141 122.04 -66.50 106.08
C ALA A 141 122.37 -64.99 106.19
N GLY A 142 123.65 -64.60 106.10
CA GLY A 142 124.07 -63.19 106.14
C GLY A 142 123.68 -62.37 104.91
N ALA A 143 123.44 -63.00 103.75
CA ALA A 143 123.12 -62.30 102.50
C ALA A 143 121.63 -61.92 102.39
N GLU A 144 120.74 -62.77 102.90
CA GLU A 144 119.28 -62.64 102.73
C GLU A 144 118.68 -61.49 103.57
N ALA A 145 119.29 -61.19 104.72
CA ALA A 145 118.85 -60.14 105.65
C ALA A 145 119.00 -58.70 105.09
N LEU A 146 119.91 -58.47 104.14
CA LEU A 146 120.07 -57.15 103.50
C LEU A 146 119.14 -56.95 102.29
N SER A 147 118.81 -58.04 101.58
CA SER A 147 117.86 -58.03 100.46
C SER A 147 116.44 -57.64 100.90
N THR A 148 115.96 -58.27 101.97
CA THR A 148 114.59 -58.11 102.48
C THR A 148 114.26 -56.70 102.97
N LYS A 149 115.23 -55.94 103.50
CA LYS A 149 115.00 -54.54 103.90
C LYS A 149 114.75 -53.62 102.69
N ALA A 150 115.56 -53.75 101.63
CA ALA A 150 115.44 -52.92 100.44
C ALA A 150 114.10 -53.13 99.71
N SER A 151 113.59 -54.37 99.72
CA SER A 151 112.29 -54.69 99.11
C SER A 151 111.09 -54.06 99.84
N LEU A 152 111.20 -53.75 101.13
CA LEU A 152 110.09 -53.25 101.95
C LEU A 152 109.94 -51.71 101.86
N GLU A 153 111.06 -51.00 101.67
CA GLU A 153 111.08 -49.56 101.37
C GLU A 153 110.61 -49.24 99.93
N ALA A 154 110.59 -50.25 99.03
CA ALA A 154 110.00 -50.11 97.70
C ALA A 154 108.45 -50.17 97.74
N SER A 155 107.87 -51.23 98.31
CA SER A 155 106.41 -51.43 98.27
C SER A 155 105.61 -50.47 99.16
N THR A 156 106.23 -49.79 100.14
CA THR A 156 105.59 -48.68 100.83
C THR A 156 105.43 -47.44 99.94
N LYS A 157 106.31 -47.24 98.95
CA LYS A 157 106.15 -46.18 97.95
C LYS A 157 105.10 -46.53 96.90
N GLU A 158 105.14 -47.76 96.37
CA GLU A 158 104.16 -48.27 95.40
C GLU A 158 102.71 -48.18 95.94
N LEU A 159 102.52 -48.35 97.25
CA LEU A 159 101.23 -48.21 97.92
C LEU A 159 100.71 -46.76 97.92
N GLU A 160 101.59 -45.76 98.05
CA GLU A 160 101.20 -44.35 98.07
C GLU A 160 100.92 -43.83 96.65
N ASP A 161 101.79 -44.17 95.69
CA ASP A 161 101.58 -43.92 94.26
C ASP A 161 100.22 -44.51 93.79
N SER A 162 99.85 -45.70 94.31
CA SER A 162 98.55 -46.35 94.03
C SER A 162 97.34 -45.62 94.60
N LYS A 163 97.47 -44.86 95.70
CA LYS A 163 96.36 -44.07 96.28
C LYS A 163 96.07 -42.83 95.45
N GLU A 164 97.09 -42.14 94.94
CA GLU A 164 96.89 -40.98 94.06
C GLU A 164 96.18 -41.39 92.77
N ILE A 165 96.53 -42.56 92.20
CA ILE A 165 95.85 -43.14 91.03
C ILE A 165 94.37 -43.44 91.32
N LEU A 166 94.04 -43.96 92.51
CA LEU A 166 92.65 -44.22 92.91
C LEU A 166 91.83 -42.93 93.06
N LEU A 167 92.39 -41.89 93.69
CA LEU A 167 91.72 -40.58 93.83
C LEU A 167 91.50 -39.89 92.48
N ALA A 168 92.43 -40.04 91.53
CA ALA A 168 92.22 -39.60 90.14
C ALA A 168 91.06 -40.38 89.49
N TYR A 169 91.03 -41.70 89.63
CA TYR A 169 89.95 -42.55 89.10
C TYR A 169 88.57 -42.23 89.68
N GLU A 170 88.47 -41.90 90.98
CA GLU A 170 87.20 -41.50 91.60
C GLU A 170 86.72 -40.13 91.08
N LYS A 171 87.63 -39.18 90.85
CA LYS A 171 87.30 -37.88 90.23
C LYS A 171 86.83 -38.06 88.78
N ASP A 172 87.55 -38.82 87.98
CA ASP A 172 87.21 -39.07 86.57
C ASP A 172 85.88 -39.84 86.45
N LYS A 173 85.60 -40.77 87.38
CA LYS A 173 84.29 -41.43 87.52
C LYS A 173 83.18 -40.42 87.80
N HIS A 174 83.39 -39.45 88.70
CA HIS A 174 82.36 -38.46 89.02
C HIS A 174 82.11 -37.48 87.86
N GLU A 175 83.16 -37.09 87.12
CA GLU A 175 83.00 -36.31 85.89
C GLU A 175 82.25 -37.10 84.80
N MET A 176 82.49 -38.42 84.69
CA MET A 176 81.74 -39.32 83.80
C MET A 176 80.27 -39.45 84.22
N GLU A 177 79.96 -39.54 85.51
CA GLU A 177 78.58 -39.56 86.03
C GLU A 177 77.85 -38.24 85.73
N LEU A 178 78.52 -37.10 85.89
CA LEU A 178 77.99 -35.78 85.52
C LEU A 178 77.74 -35.67 84.01
N HIS A 179 78.66 -36.18 83.19
CA HIS A 179 78.48 -36.26 81.74
C HIS A 179 77.31 -37.18 81.34
N LEU A 180 77.11 -38.31 82.00
CA LEU A 180 75.97 -39.19 81.78
C LEU A 180 74.64 -38.53 82.17
N GLN A 181 74.57 -37.78 83.27
CA GLN A 181 73.37 -36.99 83.60
C GLN A 181 73.08 -35.90 82.56
N LYS A 182 74.13 -35.25 82.02
CA LYS A 182 73.99 -34.26 80.94
C LYS A 182 73.52 -34.90 79.63
N VAL A 183 74.05 -36.06 79.26
CA VAL A 183 73.59 -36.80 78.06
C VAL A 183 72.15 -37.30 78.24
N ASN A 184 71.79 -37.85 79.40
CA ASN A 184 70.42 -38.33 79.65
C ASN A 184 69.38 -37.21 79.65
N SER A 185 69.72 -36.02 80.16
CA SER A 185 68.83 -34.85 80.09
C SER A 185 68.74 -34.27 78.67
N GLN A 186 69.80 -34.35 77.86
CA GLN A 186 69.75 -34.03 76.43
C GLN A 186 68.92 -35.05 75.62
N LEU A 187 69.04 -36.35 75.91
CA LEU A 187 68.21 -37.39 75.29
C LEU A 187 66.73 -37.19 75.61
N SER A 188 66.39 -36.96 76.89
CA SER A 188 65.00 -36.67 77.30
C SER A 188 64.41 -35.42 76.62
N LEU A 189 65.24 -34.41 76.35
CA LEU A 189 64.82 -33.24 75.57
C LEU A 189 64.60 -33.58 74.09
N ILE A 190 65.51 -34.34 73.47
CA ILE A 190 65.40 -34.79 72.07
C ILE A 190 64.20 -35.73 71.86
N ASP A 191 63.91 -36.61 72.82
CA ASP A 191 62.74 -37.48 72.79
C ASP A 191 61.44 -36.65 72.86
N PHE A 192 61.38 -35.64 73.74
CA PHE A 192 60.25 -34.71 73.81
C PHE A 192 60.09 -33.89 72.52
N GLU A 193 61.18 -33.33 71.98
CA GLU A 193 61.17 -32.63 70.69
C GLU A 193 60.68 -33.55 69.56
N SER A 194 61.16 -34.79 69.50
CA SER A 194 60.73 -35.82 68.55
C SER A 194 59.23 -36.15 68.66
N GLU A 195 58.68 -36.27 69.88
CA GLU A 195 57.25 -36.45 70.09
C GLU A 195 56.43 -35.21 69.64
N THR A 196 56.92 -33.99 69.90
CA THR A 196 56.25 -32.76 69.42
C THR A 196 56.24 -32.67 67.90
N TYR A 197 57.39 -32.87 67.22
CA TYR A 197 57.46 -32.88 65.75
C TYR A 197 56.60 -33.99 65.12
N LYS A 198 56.47 -35.14 65.78
CA LYS A 198 55.57 -36.21 65.34
C LYS A 198 54.10 -35.82 65.47
N ALA A 199 53.71 -35.12 66.53
CA ALA A 199 52.36 -34.59 66.71
C ALA A 199 52.04 -33.47 65.70
N GLU A 200 53.00 -32.58 65.42
CA GLU A 200 52.90 -31.55 64.38
C GLU A 200 52.83 -32.14 62.96
N LEU A 201 53.59 -33.20 62.68
CA LEU A 201 53.50 -33.91 61.41
C LEU A 201 52.13 -34.56 61.20
N GLU A 202 51.55 -35.17 62.23
CA GLU A 202 50.19 -35.75 62.16
C GLU A 202 49.08 -34.70 62.12
N SER A 203 49.25 -33.52 62.73
CA SER A 203 48.31 -32.41 62.56
C SER A 203 48.41 -31.80 61.15
N SER A 204 49.64 -31.59 60.64
CA SER A 204 49.90 -31.12 59.28
C SER A 204 49.36 -32.09 58.22
N LYS A 205 49.47 -33.41 58.41
CA LYS A 205 48.86 -34.41 57.51
C LYS A 205 47.34 -34.29 57.44
N LYS A 206 46.68 -34.05 58.57
CA LYS A 206 45.21 -33.84 58.62
C LYS A 206 44.82 -32.55 57.89
N VAL A 207 45.57 -31.47 58.08
CA VAL A 207 45.36 -30.19 57.36
C VAL A 207 45.57 -30.38 55.86
N VAL A 208 46.65 -31.05 55.43
CA VAL A 208 46.90 -31.36 54.00
C VAL A 208 45.77 -32.18 53.40
N LYS A 209 45.23 -33.19 54.12
CA LYS A 209 44.10 -33.97 53.63
C LYS A 209 42.81 -33.14 53.50
N GLU A 210 42.47 -32.33 54.51
CA GLU A 210 41.29 -31.45 54.42
C GLU A 210 41.44 -30.44 53.28
N LEU A 211 42.63 -29.87 53.06
CA LEU A 211 42.91 -29.01 51.91
C LEU A 211 42.81 -29.75 50.57
N GLN A 212 43.21 -31.03 50.49
CA GLN A 212 43.01 -31.86 49.30
C GLN A 212 41.51 -32.14 49.04
N ASP A 213 40.74 -32.47 50.08
CA ASP A 213 39.30 -32.69 49.97
C ASP A 213 38.55 -31.39 49.61
N GLN A 214 39.01 -30.23 50.11
CA GLN A 214 38.50 -28.90 49.71
C GLN A 214 38.89 -28.53 48.28
N LEU A 215 40.13 -28.77 47.86
CA LEU A 215 40.59 -28.55 46.49
C LEU A 215 39.81 -29.43 45.49
N GLY A 216 39.52 -30.68 45.85
CA GLY A 216 38.67 -31.58 45.07
C GLY A 216 37.24 -31.03 44.91
N LYS A 217 36.59 -30.62 46.01
CA LYS A 217 35.26 -29.98 45.99
C LYS A 217 35.27 -28.70 45.12
N CYS A 218 36.31 -27.87 45.25
CA CYS A 218 36.48 -26.64 44.49
C CYS A 218 36.68 -26.91 42.98
N THR A 219 37.49 -27.92 42.64
CA THR A 219 37.72 -28.35 41.24
C THR A 219 36.43 -28.84 40.59
N MET A 220 35.67 -29.69 41.27
CA MET A 220 34.36 -30.16 40.79
C MET A 220 33.35 -29.01 40.64
N ALA A 221 33.35 -28.04 41.58
CA ALA A 221 32.51 -26.86 41.47
C ALA A 221 32.89 -25.97 40.27
N GLY A 222 34.19 -25.79 40.01
CA GLY A 222 34.71 -25.08 38.84
C GLY A 222 34.29 -25.73 37.52
N GLN A 223 34.47 -27.06 37.40
CA GLN A 223 34.04 -27.84 36.23
C GLN A 223 32.53 -27.74 36.00
N ASN A 224 31.72 -27.81 37.06
CA ASN A 224 30.28 -27.63 36.95
C ASN A 224 29.91 -26.20 36.49
N MET A 225 30.58 -25.17 37.01
CA MET A 225 30.39 -23.78 36.56
C MET A 225 30.81 -23.59 35.09
N GLU A 226 31.88 -24.22 34.64
CA GLU A 226 32.35 -24.19 33.25
C GLU A 226 31.33 -24.82 32.28
N VAL A 227 30.72 -25.96 32.69
CA VAL A 227 29.63 -26.60 31.94
C VAL A 227 28.35 -25.73 31.90
N GLU A 228 27.97 -25.08 33.00
CA GLU A 228 26.82 -24.17 32.98
C GLU A 228 27.09 -22.88 32.19
N LEU A 229 28.34 -22.36 32.22
CA LEU A 229 28.74 -21.21 31.40
C LEU A 229 28.64 -21.51 29.90
N GLU A 230 29.07 -22.69 29.45
CA GLU A 230 28.96 -23.04 28.03
C GLU A 230 27.51 -23.31 27.60
N LYS A 231 26.66 -23.89 28.48
CA LYS A 231 25.20 -23.96 28.24
C LYS A 231 24.58 -22.58 28.08
N VAL A 232 24.95 -21.62 28.94
CA VAL A 232 24.48 -20.23 28.85
C VAL A 232 24.99 -19.56 27.57
N ARG A 233 26.20 -19.89 27.12
CA ARG A 233 26.78 -19.42 25.86
C ARG A 233 26.02 -19.95 24.64
N ASP A 234 25.67 -21.24 24.62
CA ASP A 234 24.86 -21.86 23.56
C ASP A 234 23.45 -21.25 23.53
N GLN A 235 22.82 -21.04 24.69
CA GLN A 235 21.53 -20.35 24.79
C GLN A 235 21.59 -18.90 24.29
N LEU A 236 22.65 -18.17 24.63
CA LEU A 236 22.88 -16.81 24.13
C LEU A 236 23.11 -16.79 22.61
N SER A 237 23.81 -17.79 22.07
CA SER A 237 24.04 -17.96 20.63
C SER A 237 22.72 -18.25 19.89
N SER A 238 21.91 -19.20 20.37
CA SER A 238 20.59 -19.53 19.81
C SER A 238 19.68 -18.31 19.81
N THR A 239 19.48 -17.68 20.98
CA THR A 239 18.58 -16.53 21.13
C THR A 239 19.03 -15.31 20.33
N ASN A 240 20.34 -15.09 20.14
CA ASN A 240 20.85 -14.07 19.24
C ASN A 240 20.56 -14.39 17.75
N SER A 241 20.65 -15.66 17.33
CA SER A 241 20.26 -16.07 15.97
C SER A 241 18.74 -15.94 15.73
N GLU A 242 17.93 -16.26 16.73
CA GLU A 242 16.48 -16.08 16.72
C GLU A 242 16.10 -14.60 16.65
N LEU A 243 16.79 -13.74 17.41
CA LEU A 243 16.63 -12.29 17.36
C LEU A 243 16.95 -11.74 15.96
N GLN A 244 18.05 -12.15 15.34
CA GLN A 244 18.38 -11.76 13.95
C GLN A 244 17.30 -12.23 12.96
N SER A 245 16.79 -13.45 13.11
CA SER A 245 15.66 -13.99 12.32
C SER A 245 14.36 -13.20 12.52
N VAL A 246 14.07 -12.73 13.74
CA VAL A 246 12.92 -11.85 14.04
C VAL A 246 13.13 -10.46 13.44
N MET A 247 14.33 -9.88 13.53
CA MET A 247 14.65 -8.58 12.95
C MET A 247 14.50 -8.56 11.42
N LEU A 248 15.02 -9.59 10.72
CA LEU A 248 14.85 -9.72 9.28
C LEU A 248 13.37 -9.88 8.88
N ARG A 249 12.59 -10.68 9.61
CA ARG A 249 11.13 -10.81 9.38
C ARG A 249 10.39 -9.50 9.64
N LEU A 250 10.78 -8.73 10.65
CA LEU A 250 10.22 -7.41 10.94
C LEU A 250 10.54 -6.40 9.83
N GLU A 251 11.76 -6.41 9.29
CA GLU A 251 12.15 -5.51 8.19
C GLU A 251 11.41 -5.85 6.88
N LEU A 252 11.28 -7.14 6.55
CA LEU A 252 10.48 -7.61 5.42
C LEU A 252 9.00 -7.25 5.59
N SER A 253 8.45 -7.40 6.80
CA SER A 253 7.08 -6.99 7.13
C SER A 253 6.86 -5.49 6.93
N LYS A 254 7.80 -4.64 7.39
CA LYS A 254 7.76 -3.18 7.16
C LYS A 254 7.77 -2.82 5.68
N LYS A 255 8.65 -3.45 4.88
CA LYS A 255 8.68 -3.24 3.41
C LYS A 255 7.35 -3.63 2.77
N ARG A 256 6.78 -4.77 3.16
CA ARG A 256 5.48 -5.22 2.65
C ARG A 256 4.30 -4.33 3.06
N ILE A 257 4.36 -3.69 4.24
CA ILE A 257 3.38 -2.67 4.65
C ILE A 257 3.48 -1.44 3.73
N MET A 258 4.68 -0.92 3.49
CA MET A 258 4.89 0.23 2.60
C MET A 258 4.41 -0.04 1.17
N GLU A 259 4.69 -1.22 0.61
CA GLU A 259 4.16 -1.66 -0.70
C GLU A 259 2.62 -1.67 -0.72
N LEU A 260 1.97 -2.12 0.36
CA LEU A 260 0.52 -2.17 0.48
C LEU A 260 -0.10 -0.78 0.67
N GLU A 261 0.58 0.13 1.36
CA GLU A 261 0.18 1.54 1.50
C GLU A 261 0.26 2.29 0.16
N GLU A 262 1.31 2.05 -0.63
CA GLU A 262 1.44 2.57 -2.00
C GLU A 262 0.34 2.02 -2.92
N GLN A 263 0.15 0.70 -2.94
CA GLN A 263 -0.92 0.05 -3.71
C GLN A 263 -2.32 0.56 -3.31
N LEU A 264 -2.55 0.81 -2.02
CA LEU A 264 -3.78 1.40 -1.51
C LEU A 264 -3.95 2.87 -1.92
N SER A 265 -2.87 3.65 -2.01
CA SER A 265 -2.90 5.03 -2.49
C SER A 265 -3.27 5.08 -3.96
N ASN A 266 -2.57 4.31 -4.80
CA ASN A 266 -2.81 4.25 -6.24
C ASN A 266 -4.25 3.79 -6.54
N CYS A 267 -4.76 2.78 -5.83
CA CYS A 267 -6.15 2.32 -5.93
C CYS A 267 -7.19 3.39 -5.55
N LYS A 268 -6.89 4.28 -4.58
CA LYS A 268 -7.76 5.42 -4.23
C LYS A 268 -7.77 6.49 -5.32
N GLU A 269 -6.65 6.71 -6.01
CA GLU A 269 -6.57 7.68 -7.12
C GLU A 269 -7.25 7.13 -8.38
N ASP A 270 -7.05 5.85 -8.68
CA ASP A 270 -7.80 5.09 -9.69
C ASP A 270 -9.32 5.21 -9.48
N ASN A 271 -9.81 5.01 -8.25
CA ASN A 271 -11.24 5.13 -7.94
C ASN A 271 -11.74 6.57 -8.07
N ARG A 272 -10.95 7.57 -7.65
CA ARG A 272 -11.31 9.00 -7.85
C ARG A 272 -11.41 9.36 -9.34
N SER A 273 -10.52 8.85 -10.19
CA SER A 273 -10.58 9.10 -11.64
C SER A 273 -11.88 8.52 -12.25
N LYS A 274 -12.21 7.27 -11.90
CA LYS A 274 -13.45 6.59 -12.33
C LYS A 274 -14.72 7.27 -11.80
N GLU A 275 -14.70 7.80 -10.58
CA GLU A 275 -15.79 8.61 -10.02
C GLU A 275 -16.04 9.88 -10.86
N ILE A 276 -14.98 10.55 -11.30
CA ILE A 276 -15.05 11.73 -12.18
C ILE A 276 -15.55 11.34 -13.58
N GLU A 277 -15.07 10.24 -14.17
CA GLU A 277 -15.56 9.73 -15.46
C GLU A 277 -17.06 9.39 -15.39
N ILE A 278 -17.52 8.73 -14.32
CA ILE A 278 -18.93 8.43 -14.08
C ILE A 278 -19.77 9.70 -14.01
N GLN A 279 -19.30 10.74 -13.30
CA GLN A 279 -20.00 12.04 -13.24
C GLN A 279 -20.06 12.74 -14.60
N GLN A 280 -19.00 12.67 -15.41
CA GLN A 280 -18.98 13.21 -16.77
C GLN A 280 -19.97 12.48 -17.69
N VAL A 281 -20.00 11.14 -17.65
CA VAL A 281 -20.96 10.32 -18.42
C VAL A 281 -22.40 10.57 -17.98
N GLN A 282 -22.66 10.73 -16.68
CA GLN A 282 -23.98 11.13 -16.17
C GLN A 282 -24.41 12.49 -16.70
N HIS A 283 -23.52 13.50 -16.70
CA HIS A 283 -23.82 14.82 -17.25
C HIS A 283 -24.10 14.78 -18.76
N GLN A 284 -23.29 14.04 -19.53
CA GLN A 284 -23.53 13.83 -20.97
C GLN A 284 -24.88 13.15 -21.23
N LEU A 285 -25.23 12.13 -20.45
CA LEU A 285 -26.51 11.43 -20.55
C LEU A 285 -27.70 12.33 -20.20
N VAL A 286 -27.57 13.26 -19.26
CA VAL A 286 -28.59 14.28 -18.98
C VAL A 286 -28.73 15.25 -20.16
N SER A 287 -27.62 15.74 -20.74
CA SER A 287 -27.65 16.61 -21.93
C SER A 287 -28.37 15.93 -23.10
N ALA A 288 -27.93 14.73 -23.47
CA ALA A 288 -28.50 13.96 -24.57
C ALA A 288 -30.00 13.65 -24.39
N ASN A 289 -30.45 13.39 -23.15
CA ASN A 289 -31.87 13.22 -22.87
C ASN A 289 -32.67 14.53 -23.02
N SER A 290 -32.09 15.69 -22.67
CA SER A 290 -32.73 17.00 -22.87
C SER A 290 -32.81 17.38 -24.36
N GLU A 291 -31.79 17.05 -25.14
CA GLU A 291 -31.75 17.22 -26.60
C GLU A 291 -32.77 16.28 -27.29
N LEU A 292 -32.92 15.05 -26.80
CA LEU A 292 -33.92 14.09 -27.27
C LEU A 292 -35.36 14.54 -26.95
N ASP A 293 -35.61 15.12 -25.78
CA ASP A 293 -36.91 15.69 -25.42
C ASP A 293 -37.23 16.96 -26.25
N HIS A 294 -36.23 17.82 -26.50
CA HIS A 294 -36.38 18.99 -27.35
C HIS A 294 -36.70 18.61 -28.81
N THR A 295 -35.96 17.64 -29.37
CA THR A 295 -36.18 17.16 -30.75
C THR A 295 -37.52 16.43 -30.91
N LYS A 296 -37.99 15.68 -29.90
CA LYS A 296 -39.36 15.15 -29.88
C LYS A 296 -40.41 16.26 -29.97
N LYS A 297 -40.28 17.31 -29.16
CA LYS A 297 -41.22 18.46 -29.18
C LYS A 297 -41.20 19.21 -30.51
N GLN A 298 -40.04 19.37 -31.14
CA GLN A 298 -39.94 19.90 -32.51
C GLN A 298 -40.65 19.00 -33.53
N LEU A 299 -40.49 17.67 -33.44
CA LEU A 299 -41.13 16.71 -34.33
C LEU A 299 -42.66 16.68 -34.16
N GLU A 300 -43.15 16.74 -32.93
CA GLU A 300 -44.58 16.84 -32.62
C GLU A 300 -45.18 18.13 -33.19
N PHE A 301 -44.51 19.28 -33.01
CA PHE A 301 -44.91 20.56 -33.59
C PHE A 301 -44.92 20.52 -35.12
N SER A 302 -43.88 19.97 -35.74
CA SER A 302 -43.82 19.80 -37.20
C SER A 302 -44.89 18.85 -37.72
N SER A 303 -45.25 17.80 -36.98
CA SER A 303 -46.34 16.88 -37.34
C SER A 303 -47.71 17.54 -37.25
N ALA A 304 -47.94 18.39 -36.24
CA ALA A 304 -49.15 19.19 -36.14
C ALA A 304 -49.25 20.22 -37.29
N SER A 305 -48.16 20.92 -37.59
CA SER A 305 -48.11 21.88 -38.70
C SER A 305 -48.30 21.23 -40.07
N LEU A 306 -47.85 19.98 -40.27
CA LEU A 306 -48.11 19.23 -41.50
C LEU A 306 -49.60 18.87 -41.65
N LYS A 307 -50.26 18.39 -40.60
CA LYS A 307 -51.70 18.07 -40.61
C LYS A 307 -52.57 19.29 -40.89
N GLU A 308 -52.18 20.45 -40.35
CA GLU A 308 -52.86 21.72 -40.63
C GLU A 308 -52.70 22.13 -42.11
N LEU A 309 -51.49 22.00 -42.68
CA LEU A 309 -51.25 22.24 -44.11
C LEU A 309 -52.00 21.24 -45.00
N GLU A 310 -52.09 19.96 -44.62
CA GLU A 310 -52.90 18.95 -45.31
C GLU A 310 -54.39 19.32 -45.31
N HIS A 311 -54.91 19.81 -44.19
CA HIS A 311 -56.30 20.28 -44.07
C HIS A 311 -56.57 21.54 -44.90
N GLN A 312 -55.70 22.54 -44.85
CA GLN A 312 -55.80 23.74 -45.68
C GLN A 312 -55.74 23.42 -47.18
N LEU A 313 -54.85 22.50 -47.58
CA LEU A 313 -54.73 22.03 -48.95
C LEU A 313 -55.98 21.25 -49.40
N ALA A 314 -56.62 20.50 -48.50
CA ALA A 314 -57.92 19.86 -48.77
C ALA A 314 -59.05 20.88 -48.95
N SER A 315 -59.11 21.94 -48.12
CA SER A 315 -60.09 23.03 -48.28
C SER A 315 -59.91 23.75 -49.62
N CYS A 316 -58.68 24.16 -49.94
CA CYS A 316 -58.36 24.84 -51.20
C CYS A 316 -58.68 23.97 -52.43
N ARG A 317 -58.49 22.65 -52.36
CA ARG A 317 -58.94 21.71 -53.41
C ARG A 317 -60.46 21.68 -53.57
N LYS A 318 -61.21 21.72 -52.46
CA LYS A 318 -62.68 21.76 -52.47
C LYS A 318 -63.19 23.08 -53.04
N GLU A 319 -62.66 24.21 -52.57
CA GLU A 319 -62.96 25.56 -53.08
C GLU A 319 -62.68 25.66 -54.59
N LYS A 320 -61.53 25.13 -55.05
CA LYS A 320 -61.22 25.04 -56.48
C LYS A 320 -62.28 24.24 -57.25
N GLN A 321 -62.69 23.09 -56.74
CA GLN A 321 -63.69 22.25 -57.40
C GLN A 321 -65.07 22.93 -57.45
N GLU A 322 -65.46 23.64 -56.38
CA GLU A 322 -66.70 24.43 -56.33
C GLU A 322 -66.66 25.56 -57.37
N MET A 323 -65.57 26.33 -57.44
CA MET A 323 -65.34 27.36 -58.45
C MET A 323 -65.31 26.80 -59.89
N GLU A 324 -64.76 25.60 -60.11
CA GLU A 324 -64.81 24.92 -61.41
C GLU A 324 -66.23 24.53 -61.81
N THR A 325 -67.07 24.07 -60.87
CA THR A 325 -68.48 23.78 -61.15
C THR A 325 -69.32 25.02 -61.39
N GLU A 326 -69.07 26.12 -60.67
CA GLU A 326 -69.77 27.39 -60.89
C GLU A 326 -69.36 28.03 -62.22
N LEU A 327 -68.07 27.97 -62.58
CA LEU A 327 -67.58 28.38 -63.90
C LEU A 327 -68.24 27.56 -65.02
N GLN A 328 -68.37 26.23 -64.85
CA GLN A 328 -69.03 25.38 -65.83
C GLN A 328 -70.53 25.73 -65.97
N LYS A 329 -71.20 26.06 -64.87
CA LYS A 329 -72.59 26.53 -64.88
C LYS A 329 -72.73 27.85 -65.66
N VAL A 330 -71.92 28.87 -65.35
CA VAL A 330 -71.91 30.16 -66.07
C VAL A 330 -71.60 29.97 -67.56
N GLN A 331 -70.70 29.05 -67.91
CA GLN A 331 -70.42 28.70 -69.31
C GLN A 331 -71.61 28.02 -70.02
N SER A 332 -72.48 27.31 -69.29
CA SER A 332 -73.69 26.68 -69.84
C SER A 332 -74.90 27.62 -69.93
N GLU A 333 -74.94 28.70 -69.14
CA GLU A 333 -75.97 29.75 -69.19
C GLU A 333 -75.64 30.85 -70.24
N LEU A 334 -74.34 31.08 -70.51
CA LEU A 334 -73.89 32.06 -71.51
C LEU A 334 -74.54 31.91 -72.91
N PRO A 335 -74.80 30.69 -73.45
CA PRO A 335 -75.46 30.52 -74.74
C PRO A 335 -76.94 30.91 -74.74
N SER A 336 -77.69 30.66 -73.65
CA SER A 336 -79.11 31.04 -73.56
C SER A 336 -79.25 32.55 -73.41
N LEU A 337 -78.45 33.21 -72.56
CA LEU A 337 -78.42 34.67 -72.49
C LEU A 337 -78.04 35.32 -73.83
N LYS A 338 -77.11 34.71 -74.60
CA LYS A 338 -76.79 35.16 -75.96
C LYS A 338 -77.95 34.96 -76.94
N PHE A 339 -78.73 33.90 -76.80
CA PHE A 339 -79.91 33.65 -77.62
C PHE A 339 -81.02 34.66 -77.30
N GLU A 340 -81.33 34.87 -76.02
CA GLU A 340 -82.30 35.86 -75.54
C GLU A 340 -81.92 37.29 -75.96
N LEU A 341 -80.64 37.66 -75.84
CA LEU A 341 -80.13 38.95 -76.30
C LEU A 341 -80.26 39.13 -77.83
N ASN A 342 -80.11 38.05 -78.61
CA ASN A 342 -80.33 38.09 -80.06
C ASN A 342 -81.82 38.15 -80.42
N SER A 343 -82.70 37.44 -79.68
CA SER A 343 -84.16 37.49 -79.87
C SER A 343 -84.70 38.89 -79.58
N THR A 344 -84.42 39.41 -78.39
CA THR A 344 -84.84 40.77 -77.97
C THR A 344 -84.27 41.86 -78.89
N LYS A 345 -83.07 41.68 -79.46
CA LYS A 345 -82.53 42.56 -80.50
C LYS A 345 -83.33 42.48 -81.82
N ALA A 346 -83.70 41.28 -82.26
CA ALA A 346 -84.52 41.09 -83.47
C ALA A 346 -85.95 41.61 -83.29
N GLU A 347 -86.54 41.45 -82.10
CA GLU A 347 -87.83 42.01 -81.69
C GLU A 347 -87.78 43.55 -81.65
N LEU A 348 -86.69 44.14 -81.15
CA LEU A 348 -86.48 45.59 -81.20
C LEU A 348 -86.32 46.09 -82.65
N GLU A 349 -85.67 45.31 -83.52
CA GLU A 349 -85.47 45.65 -84.92
C GLU A 349 -86.75 45.49 -85.77
N SER A 350 -87.63 44.54 -85.44
CA SER A 350 -88.97 44.45 -86.04
C SER A 350 -89.91 45.53 -85.52
N SER A 351 -89.89 45.85 -84.22
CA SER A 351 -90.65 46.94 -83.61
C SER A 351 -90.27 48.33 -84.17
N LYS A 352 -89.00 48.52 -84.54
CA LYS A 352 -88.58 49.72 -85.29
C LYS A 352 -89.23 49.78 -86.67
N LYS A 353 -89.17 48.70 -87.46
CA LYS A 353 -89.81 48.65 -88.79
C LYS A 353 -91.29 48.94 -88.73
N THR A 354 -92.04 48.36 -87.78
CA THR A 354 -93.46 48.66 -87.64
C THR A 354 -93.72 50.10 -87.17
N THR A 355 -92.81 50.71 -86.41
CA THR A 355 -92.87 52.14 -86.06
C THR A 355 -92.61 53.03 -87.29
N ASP A 356 -91.65 52.67 -88.14
CA ASP A 356 -91.34 53.37 -89.39
C ASP A 356 -92.51 53.26 -90.40
N GLU A 357 -93.06 52.05 -90.58
CA GLU A 357 -94.25 51.76 -91.40
C GLU A 357 -95.49 52.54 -90.92
N LEU A 358 -95.73 52.62 -89.60
CA LEU A 358 -96.78 53.45 -89.03
C LEU A 358 -96.53 54.94 -89.26
N GLY A 359 -95.27 55.39 -89.24
CA GLY A 359 -94.89 56.76 -89.60
C GLY A 359 -95.19 57.11 -91.06
N GLU A 360 -94.91 56.20 -92.00
CA GLU A 360 -95.29 56.36 -93.40
C GLU A 360 -96.81 56.38 -93.58
N LEU A 361 -97.54 55.49 -92.91
CA LEU A 361 -99.01 55.41 -92.97
C LEU A 361 -99.68 56.68 -92.41
N ILE A 362 -99.16 57.24 -91.30
CA ILE A 362 -99.58 58.54 -90.77
C ILE A 362 -99.31 59.64 -91.81
N SER A 363 -98.15 59.62 -92.47
CA SER A 363 -97.83 60.57 -93.55
C SER A 363 -98.76 60.45 -94.76
N THR A 364 -99.29 59.25 -95.08
CA THR A 364 -100.34 59.10 -96.11
C THR A 364 -101.69 59.63 -95.65
N TYR A 365 -102.15 59.30 -94.44
CA TYR A 365 -103.42 59.82 -93.92
C TYR A 365 -103.40 61.35 -93.73
N GLU A 366 -102.26 61.96 -93.41
CA GLU A 366 -102.12 63.41 -93.43
C GLU A 366 -102.32 64.00 -94.83
N LYS A 367 -101.80 63.36 -95.89
CA LYS A 367 -101.98 63.81 -97.27
C LYS A 367 -103.44 63.68 -97.72
N GLU A 368 -104.08 62.55 -97.42
CA GLU A 368 -105.51 62.34 -97.67
C GLU A 368 -106.39 63.33 -96.91
N THR A 369 -106.08 63.60 -95.63
CA THR A 369 -106.81 64.59 -94.82
C THR A 369 -106.67 66.00 -95.40
N ARG A 370 -105.47 66.38 -95.89
CA ARG A 370 -105.26 67.66 -96.59
C ARG A 370 -106.02 67.71 -97.92
N TYR A 371 -106.05 66.60 -98.67
CA TYR A 371 -106.82 66.48 -99.92
C TYR A 371 -108.32 66.65 -99.67
N MET A 372 -108.90 65.85 -98.76
CA MET A 372 -110.32 65.91 -98.40
C MET A 372 -110.73 67.28 -97.86
N LYS A 373 -109.85 67.95 -97.12
CA LYS A 373 -110.09 69.32 -96.64
C LYS A 373 -110.10 70.35 -97.78
N ALA A 374 -109.29 70.16 -98.82
CA ALA A 374 -109.34 71.01 -100.02
C ALA A 374 -110.59 70.72 -100.87
N GLU A 375 -111.00 69.46 -100.99
CA GLU A 375 -112.24 69.06 -101.67
C GLU A 375 -113.49 69.64 -100.96
N LEU A 376 -113.52 69.58 -99.63
CA LEU A 376 -114.56 70.23 -98.81
C LEU A 376 -114.61 71.75 -99.00
N GLN A 377 -113.46 72.42 -99.14
CA GLN A 377 -113.43 73.85 -99.43
C GLN A 377 -114.04 74.16 -100.80
N LYS A 378 -113.70 73.40 -101.86
CA LYS A 378 -114.35 73.56 -103.17
C LYS A 378 -115.86 73.40 -103.10
N LEU A 379 -116.33 72.33 -102.45
CA LEU A 379 -117.76 72.07 -102.28
C LEU A 379 -118.47 73.17 -101.48
N GLN A 380 -117.79 73.79 -100.52
CA GLN A 380 -118.30 74.93 -99.75
C GLN A 380 -118.35 76.22 -100.60
N ASP A 381 -117.37 76.42 -101.48
CA ASP A 381 -117.33 77.55 -102.43
C ASP A 381 -118.38 77.38 -103.55
N GLU A 382 -118.59 76.16 -104.04
CA GLU A 382 -119.66 75.78 -104.98
C GLU A 382 -121.06 75.96 -104.35
N LEU A 383 -121.25 75.52 -103.09
CA LEU A 383 -122.48 75.76 -102.33
C LEU A 383 -122.75 77.26 -102.13
N SER A 384 -121.70 78.06 -101.92
CA SER A 384 -121.79 79.52 -101.81
C SER A 384 -122.27 80.14 -103.14
N LEU A 385 -121.70 79.71 -104.28
CA LEU A 385 -122.14 80.15 -105.62
C LEU A 385 -123.60 79.77 -105.89
N ALA A 386 -123.97 78.50 -105.70
CA ALA A 386 -125.34 78.03 -105.92
C ALA A 386 -126.36 78.76 -105.02
N ASN A 387 -125.98 79.14 -103.80
CA ASN A 387 -126.84 79.93 -102.91
C ASN A 387 -126.95 81.40 -103.38
N GLN A 388 -125.90 81.99 -103.96
CA GLN A 388 -125.98 83.31 -104.61
C GLN A 388 -126.91 83.28 -105.83
N GLU A 389 -126.82 82.25 -106.67
CA GLU A 389 -127.72 82.02 -107.80
C GLU A 389 -129.19 81.85 -107.34
N LEU A 390 -129.41 81.11 -106.25
CA LEU A 390 -130.73 80.95 -105.61
C LEU A 390 -131.29 82.27 -105.09
N GLN A 391 -130.48 83.14 -104.47
CA GLN A 391 -130.94 84.49 -104.10
C GLN A 391 -131.24 85.34 -105.35
N SER A 392 -130.42 85.23 -106.41
CA SER A 392 -130.65 85.99 -107.65
C SER A 392 -131.98 85.62 -108.31
N THR A 393 -132.28 84.33 -108.44
CA THR A 393 -133.54 83.82 -109.01
C THR A 393 -134.74 84.15 -108.12
N LYS A 394 -134.60 84.11 -106.79
CA LYS A 394 -135.61 84.61 -105.85
C LYS A 394 -135.93 86.09 -106.08
N THR A 395 -134.93 86.96 -106.25
CA THR A 395 -135.16 88.39 -106.54
C THR A 395 -135.76 88.66 -107.93
N GLN A 396 -135.62 87.72 -108.88
CA GLN A 396 -136.35 87.78 -110.16
C GLN A 396 -137.81 87.37 -109.98
N LEU A 397 -138.08 86.34 -109.17
CA LEU A 397 -139.44 85.90 -108.81
C LEU A 397 -140.23 87.03 -108.13
N GLU A 398 -139.64 87.70 -107.14
CA GLU A 398 -140.23 88.86 -106.44
C GLU A 398 -140.47 90.09 -107.35
N LYS A 399 -139.89 90.13 -108.56
CA LYS A 399 -140.24 91.14 -109.58
C LYS A 399 -141.47 90.73 -110.38
N TYR A 400 -141.50 89.50 -110.90
CA TYR A 400 -142.65 89.00 -111.68
C TYR A 400 -143.94 88.97 -110.84
N GLU A 401 -143.85 88.66 -109.54
CA GLU A 401 -145.00 88.77 -108.62
C GLU A 401 -145.58 90.19 -108.58
N LYS A 402 -144.74 91.24 -108.61
CA LYS A 402 -145.18 92.64 -108.60
C LYS A 402 -145.81 93.08 -109.93
N GLU A 403 -145.27 92.64 -111.06
CA GLU A 403 -145.89 92.88 -112.38
C GLU A 403 -147.29 92.24 -112.46
N VAL A 404 -147.45 91.02 -111.92
CA VAL A 404 -148.76 90.35 -111.82
C VAL A 404 -149.73 91.11 -110.90
N GLU A 405 -149.24 91.73 -109.83
CA GLU A 405 -150.08 92.55 -108.94
C GLU A 405 -150.53 93.87 -109.61
N GLU A 406 -149.65 94.56 -110.34
CA GLU A 406 -150.00 95.78 -111.09
C GLU A 406 -151.02 95.49 -112.22
N LEU A 407 -150.85 94.38 -112.95
CA LEU A 407 -151.79 93.96 -114.00
C LEU A 407 -153.20 93.66 -113.45
N LYS A 408 -153.31 93.10 -112.23
CA LYS A 408 -154.62 92.96 -111.55
C LYS A 408 -155.23 94.32 -111.23
N GLY A 409 -154.43 95.28 -110.76
CA GLY A 409 -154.88 96.63 -110.43
C GLY A 409 -155.55 97.35 -111.60
N GLN A 410 -154.99 97.21 -112.81
CA GLN A 410 -155.48 97.86 -114.03
C GLN A 410 -156.80 97.28 -114.58
N SER A 411 -157.26 96.11 -114.11
CA SER A 411 -158.53 95.51 -114.54
C SER A 411 -159.78 96.19 -113.93
N CYS A 412 -159.64 96.78 -112.74
CA CYS A 412 -160.73 97.30 -111.92
C CYS A 412 -161.41 98.63 -112.36
N PRO A 413 -160.81 99.51 -113.18
CA PRO A 413 -161.49 100.67 -113.75
C PRO A 413 -162.38 100.29 -114.95
N CYS A 414 -161.79 99.63 -115.96
CA CYS A 414 -162.48 99.26 -117.21
C CYS A 414 -163.77 98.44 -116.98
N LYS A 415 -163.77 97.59 -115.94
CA LYS A 415 -164.93 96.78 -115.56
C LYS A 415 -166.10 97.59 -114.97
N ARG A 416 -165.85 98.79 -114.42
CA ARG A 416 -166.89 99.73 -113.96
C ARG A 416 -167.44 100.61 -115.07
N GLU A 417 -166.59 101.02 -116.02
CA GLU A 417 -167.01 101.86 -117.16
C GLU A 417 -167.99 101.10 -118.07
N SER A 418 -167.76 99.80 -118.31
CA SER A 418 -168.70 98.94 -119.04
C SER A 418 -170.10 98.91 -118.40
N GLN A 419 -170.19 98.84 -117.07
CA GLN A 419 -171.47 98.84 -116.34
C GLN A 419 -172.17 100.20 -116.38
N HIS A 420 -171.43 101.30 -116.53
CA HIS A 420 -172.02 102.63 -116.62
C HIS A 420 -172.75 102.85 -117.95
N VAL A 421 -172.16 102.41 -119.07
CA VAL A 421 -172.76 102.49 -120.42
C VAL A 421 -174.06 101.69 -120.52
N GLU A 422 -174.10 100.52 -119.88
CA GLU A 422 -175.26 99.62 -119.87
C GLU A 422 -176.50 100.27 -119.21
N VAL A 423 -176.29 101.05 -118.14
CA VAL A 423 -177.36 101.79 -117.45
C VAL A 423 -177.90 102.97 -118.29
N GLU A 424 -177.07 103.67 -119.05
CA GLU A 424 -177.54 104.76 -119.93
C GLU A 424 -178.38 104.22 -121.10
N LEU A 425 -178.02 103.06 -121.68
CA LEU A 425 -178.82 102.42 -122.72
C LEU A 425 -180.25 102.07 -122.25
N GLN A 426 -180.43 101.66 -120.99
CA GLN A 426 -181.75 101.38 -120.43
C GLN A 426 -182.62 102.65 -120.31
N LYS A 427 -182.04 103.82 -120.02
CA LYS A 427 -182.76 105.10 -119.98
C LYS A 427 -183.24 105.54 -121.37
N ILE A 428 -182.42 105.35 -122.39
CA ILE A 428 -182.76 105.70 -123.78
C ILE A 428 -183.95 104.83 -124.27
N ASN A 429 -183.95 103.55 -123.92
CA ASN A 429 -185.03 102.63 -124.29
C ASN A 429 -186.39 103.00 -123.64
N THR A 430 -186.40 103.43 -122.38
CA THR A 430 -187.65 103.87 -121.72
C THR A 430 -188.18 105.19 -122.28
N HIS A 431 -187.30 106.13 -122.68
CA HIS A 431 -187.70 107.34 -123.40
C HIS A 431 -188.34 107.03 -124.77
N LEU A 432 -187.79 106.09 -125.54
CA LEU A 432 -188.37 105.65 -126.82
C LEU A 432 -189.79 105.08 -126.66
N LEU A 433 -190.05 104.31 -125.60
CA LEU A 433 -191.38 103.77 -125.30
C LEU A 433 -192.40 104.87 -124.98
N MET A 434 -192.03 105.90 -124.22
CA MET A 434 -192.92 107.04 -123.96
C MET A 434 -193.24 107.80 -125.26
N LEU A 435 -192.22 108.13 -126.06
CA LEU A 435 -192.40 108.87 -127.32
C LEU A 435 -193.30 108.13 -128.32
N ASN A 436 -193.16 106.79 -128.41
CA ASN A 436 -194.04 105.94 -129.24
C ASN A 436 -195.51 105.98 -128.75
N SER A 437 -195.73 106.06 -127.43
CA SER A 437 -197.07 106.21 -126.87
C SER A 437 -197.71 107.57 -127.22
N GLU A 438 -196.92 108.65 -127.25
CA GLU A 438 -197.37 109.98 -127.64
C GLU A 438 -197.69 110.06 -129.13
N VAL A 439 -196.86 109.46 -129.99
CA VAL A 439 -197.12 109.31 -131.44
C VAL A 439 -198.42 108.53 -131.68
N LYS A 440 -198.68 107.45 -130.93
CA LYS A 440 -199.98 106.74 -130.95
C LYS A 440 -201.16 107.55 -130.40
N SER A 441 -200.92 108.67 -129.73
CA SER A 441 -201.98 109.61 -129.30
C SER A 441 -202.26 110.68 -130.36
N THR A 442 -201.23 111.20 -131.02
CA THR A 442 -201.35 112.24 -132.06
C THR A 442 -201.89 111.67 -133.37
N TYR A 443 -201.49 110.46 -133.76
CA TYR A 443 -202.02 109.79 -134.96
C TYR A 443 -203.55 109.57 -134.89
N ARG A 444 -204.08 109.29 -133.69
CA ARG A 444 -205.54 109.20 -133.44
C ARG A 444 -206.26 110.54 -133.58
N LYS A 445 -205.62 111.65 -133.20
CA LYS A 445 -206.15 113.01 -133.37
C LYS A 445 -206.13 113.46 -134.84
N LEU A 446 -205.05 113.18 -135.56
CA LEU A 446 -204.95 113.48 -137.00
C LEU A 446 -206.05 112.79 -137.81
N ARG A 447 -206.35 111.52 -137.51
CA ARG A 447 -207.39 110.74 -138.21
C ARG A 447 -208.82 111.27 -137.98
N GLN A 448 -209.08 112.03 -136.91
CA GLN A 448 -210.36 112.72 -136.72
C GLN A 448 -210.47 114.02 -137.54
N LEU A 449 -209.36 114.68 -137.85
CA LEU A 449 -209.37 115.93 -138.65
C LEU A 449 -209.50 115.67 -140.16
N PHE A 450 -208.83 114.64 -140.68
CA PHE A 450 -208.60 114.52 -142.13
C PHE A 450 -209.87 114.27 -142.98
N ILE A 451 -210.90 113.61 -142.44
CA ILE A 451 -212.13 113.27 -143.18
C ILE A 451 -213.29 114.25 -142.89
N SER A 452 -213.04 115.29 -142.08
CA SER A 452 -213.97 116.42 -141.91
C SER A 452 -213.89 117.46 -143.05
N MET A 453 -213.06 117.24 -144.08
CA MET A 453 -212.68 118.29 -145.05
C MET A 453 -213.01 118.03 -146.53
N MET A 454 -213.41 116.82 -146.93
CA MET A 454 -213.66 116.47 -148.34
C MET A 454 -214.93 115.64 -148.48
N TRP A 455 -215.94 116.18 -149.17
CA TRP A 455 -217.16 115.47 -149.58
C TRP A 455 -217.36 115.67 -151.09
N ASN A 456 -217.25 114.60 -151.86
CA ASN A 456 -218.27 114.17 -152.84
C ASN A 456 -217.92 112.78 -153.40
N ASP A 457 -218.94 111.93 -153.42
CA ASP A 457 -219.19 110.75 -154.26
C ASP A 457 -218.26 109.50 -154.26
N GLU A 458 -218.95 108.36 -154.17
CA GLU A 458 -218.65 106.96 -154.53
C GLU A 458 -217.52 106.11 -153.87
N ILE A 459 -217.98 105.16 -153.00
CA ILE A 459 -217.78 103.69 -153.09
C ILE A 459 -216.31 103.18 -153.03
N VAL A 460 -215.78 102.67 -151.90
CA VAL A 460 -215.97 101.31 -151.30
C VAL A 460 -215.63 100.15 -152.30
N PRO A 461 -214.82 99.10 -152.00
CA PRO A 461 -214.20 98.68 -150.73
C PRO A 461 -212.68 98.33 -150.80
N ASP A 462 -212.15 97.95 -149.62
CA ASP A 462 -211.24 96.84 -149.31
C ASP A 462 -210.42 96.12 -150.44
N SER A 463 -209.09 96.09 -150.28
CA SER A 463 -208.11 95.14 -150.85
C SER A 463 -206.75 95.42 -150.16
N THR A 464 -206.13 94.55 -149.33
CA THR A 464 -205.56 93.18 -149.50
C THR A 464 -204.12 93.15 -150.04
N ASN A 465 -203.42 92.04 -149.77
CA ASN A 465 -202.08 91.62 -150.25
C ASN A 465 -200.85 92.30 -149.55
N ASP A 466 -199.74 91.61 -149.27
CA ASP A 466 -199.48 90.15 -149.16
C ASP A 466 -198.11 89.82 -148.49
N LEU A 467 -198.07 88.69 -147.74
CA LEU A 467 -196.89 87.80 -147.47
C LEU A 467 -195.59 88.40 -146.88
N PRO A 468 -194.56 87.59 -146.51
CA PRO A 468 -194.48 86.19 -146.03
C PRO A 468 -193.93 86.14 -144.56
N ILE A 469 -193.43 85.03 -143.94
CA ILE A 469 -193.88 83.64 -143.67
C ILE A 469 -193.00 83.07 -142.51
N LEU A 470 -193.36 81.89 -141.99
CA LEU A 470 -192.79 81.01 -140.95
C LEU A 470 -191.24 80.89 -140.79
N MET A 471 -190.89 80.20 -139.68
CA MET A 471 -189.72 79.35 -139.33
C MET A 471 -188.80 79.94 -138.25
N THR A 472 -188.52 79.32 -137.08
CA THR A 472 -188.27 77.90 -136.64
C THR A 472 -186.88 77.38 -136.97
N VAL A 473 -186.40 76.41 -136.15
CA VAL A 473 -185.20 75.57 -136.34
C VAL A 473 -183.86 76.31 -136.14
N SER A 474 -182.78 75.73 -135.59
CA SER A 474 -182.58 74.61 -134.63
C SER A 474 -181.09 74.58 -134.21
N GLU A 475 -180.69 73.57 -133.42
CA GLU A 475 -179.55 72.65 -133.66
C GLU A 475 -178.10 73.17 -133.84
N ASP A 476 -177.21 72.46 -133.13
CA ASP A 476 -175.95 71.85 -133.58
C ASP A 476 -174.77 72.78 -133.97
N ASP A 477 -173.68 72.76 -133.20
CA ASP A 477 -172.57 71.76 -133.25
C ASP A 477 -171.69 71.87 -134.50
N GLN A 478 -170.42 72.25 -134.29
CA GLN A 478 -169.21 71.66 -134.91
C GLN A 478 -167.94 72.37 -134.37
N ASP A 479 -166.82 71.71 -134.09
CA ASP A 479 -166.67 70.26 -133.89
C ASP A 479 -165.45 69.88 -133.02
N LEU A 480 -165.45 68.61 -132.63
CA LEU A 480 -164.38 67.73 -132.14
C LEU A 480 -162.93 68.09 -132.53
N THR A 481 -162.06 68.04 -131.52
CA THR A 481 -161.09 66.93 -131.35
C THR A 481 -160.79 66.77 -129.85
N LYS A 482 -160.90 65.62 -129.17
CA LYS A 482 -160.48 64.20 -129.37
C LYS A 482 -158.96 63.95 -129.24
N GLY A 483 -158.63 63.05 -128.31
CA GLY A 483 -157.29 62.70 -127.81
C GLY A 483 -157.40 62.37 -126.30
N ILE A 484 -157.40 61.13 -125.79
CA ILE A 484 -156.97 59.80 -126.32
C ILE A 484 -155.45 59.81 -126.55
N ASP A 485 -154.60 59.00 -125.88
CA ASP A 485 -154.84 57.82 -125.00
C ASP A 485 -153.77 57.71 -123.86
N PRO A 486 -153.86 56.71 -122.95
CA PRO A 486 -152.92 56.49 -121.84
C PRO A 486 -151.85 55.40 -122.17
N PHE A 487 -151.50 54.56 -121.18
CA PHE A 487 -150.41 53.55 -121.17
C PHE A 487 -148.97 54.13 -121.11
N ALA A 488 -147.95 53.40 -120.64
CA ALA A 488 -147.84 52.37 -119.59
C ALA A 488 -146.33 52.04 -119.40
N ASP A 489 -146.01 51.27 -118.36
CA ASP A 489 -144.79 50.45 -118.22
C ASP A 489 -143.41 51.16 -118.20
N ALA A 490 -142.36 50.59 -117.62
CA ALA A 490 -142.25 49.57 -116.56
C ALA A 490 -140.80 49.56 -116.02
N ASN A 491 -140.58 48.88 -114.89
CA ASN A 491 -139.26 48.42 -114.40
C ASN A 491 -138.26 49.54 -114.01
N ALA A 492 -137.18 49.31 -113.24
CA ALA A 492 -136.86 48.38 -112.14
C ALA A 492 -135.58 48.99 -111.44
N ASP A 493 -134.99 48.49 -110.35
CA ASP A 493 -135.18 47.26 -109.56
C ASP A 493 -134.69 47.44 -108.10
N ASN A 494 -134.82 46.37 -107.31
CA ASN A 494 -134.09 45.94 -106.10
C ASN A 494 -132.76 46.63 -105.68
N SER A 495 -132.28 46.57 -104.41
CA SER A 495 -132.73 45.91 -103.15
C SER A 495 -132.04 46.61 -101.94
N GLY A 496 -132.54 46.58 -100.69
CA GLY A 496 -132.39 45.49 -99.68
C GLY A 496 -131.17 45.74 -98.76
N THR A 497 -131.06 45.36 -97.48
CA THR A 497 -131.94 44.75 -96.43
C THR A 497 -131.30 45.08 -95.06
N ARG A 498 -131.99 45.61 -94.04
CA ARG A 498 -132.84 44.95 -93.02
C ARG A 498 -132.09 44.03 -92.00
N ALA A 499 -132.34 44.26 -90.70
CA ALA A 499 -132.09 43.39 -89.52
C ALA A 499 -130.62 43.29 -89.00
N LYS A 500 -130.31 43.06 -87.71
CA LYS A 500 -131.12 42.75 -86.49
C LYS A 500 -130.31 42.91 -85.17
N ASP A 501 -130.99 43.14 -84.02
CA ASP A 501 -130.67 42.68 -82.63
C ASP A 501 -129.29 43.07 -81.99
N ASN A 502 -128.92 42.88 -80.70
CA ASN A 502 -129.52 42.90 -79.33
C ASN A 502 -128.37 42.79 -78.27
N VAL A 503 -128.42 43.15 -76.97
CA VAL A 503 -129.28 44.01 -76.11
C VAL A 503 -128.62 44.19 -74.71
N HIS A 504 -128.97 45.24 -73.94
CA HIS A 504 -128.62 45.53 -72.50
C HIS A 504 -127.15 45.88 -72.14
N ILE A 505 -126.85 46.96 -71.38
CA ILE A 505 -127.19 47.37 -69.99
C ILE A 505 -126.50 46.51 -68.90
N HIS A 506 -125.52 47.10 -68.21
CA HIS A 506 -125.64 47.32 -66.76
C HIS A 506 -124.67 48.40 -66.23
N ALA A 507 -125.10 49.10 -65.18
CA ALA A 507 -124.24 49.89 -64.30
C ALA A 507 -124.37 49.34 -62.86
N LEU A 508 -123.40 49.62 -61.99
CA LEU A 508 -123.57 49.81 -60.53
C LEU A 508 -122.27 50.24 -59.82
N SER A 509 -122.45 50.72 -58.58
CA SER A 509 -121.48 51.00 -57.50
C SER A 509 -120.51 49.83 -57.18
N GLY A 510 -119.41 49.99 -56.42
CA GLY A 510 -118.91 51.12 -55.61
C GLY A 510 -118.24 50.62 -54.31
N SER A 511 -117.94 51.51 -53.35
CA SER A 511 -117.51 51.24 -51.96
C SER A 511 -116.10 50.71 -51.63
N ASP A 512 -115.38 51.53 -50.85
CA ASP A 512 -114.79 51.24 -49.52
C ASP A 512 -113.46 50.48 -49.27
N ALA A 513 -112.51 51.26 -48.70
CA ALA A 513 -111.84 51.06 -47.40
C ALA A 513 -110.41 50.46 -47.29
N ALA A 514 -109.82 50.70 -46.10
CA ALA A 514 -108.43 50.46 -45.62
C ALA A 514 -107.34 51.27 -46.35
N ILE A 515 -106.62 52.23 -45.78
CA ILE A 515 -105.99 52.40 -44.44
C ILE A 515 -104.85 51.41 -44.17
N PHE A 516 -103.60 51.86 -44.32
CA PHE A 516 -102.62 51.82 -43.23
C PHE A 516 -101.57 52.94 -43.39
N ASN A 517 -100.66 53.09 -42.41
CA ASN A 517 -100.16 54.40 -41.99
C ASN A 517 -98.65 54.64 -42.21
N LEU A 518 -98.32 55.89 -42.55
CA LEU A 518 -97.14 56.68 -42.17
C LEU A 518 -95.72 56.05 -42.04
N SER A 519 -94.78 56.65 -42.78
CA SER A 519 -93.48 57.19 -42.25
C SER A 519 -92.34 56.21 -41.89
N THR A 520 -91.04 56.58 -41.87
CA THR A 520 -90.39 57.88 -42.18
C THR A 520 -88.91 57.74 -42.61
N PHE A 521 -88.39 58.84 -43.16
CA PHE A 521 -86.99 59.30 -43.17
C PHE A 521 -85.91 58.60 -44.01
N ARG A 522 -85.13 59.49 -44.64
CA ARG A 522 -83.92 59.37 -45.46
C ARG A 522 -83.17 60.70 -45.24
N VAL A 523 -81.87 60.76 -45.55
CA VAL A 523 -81.01 61.98 -45.42
C VAL A 523 -80.66 62.26 -43.94
N VAL A 524 -79.46 62.69 -43.57
CA VAL A 524 -78.25 63.04 -44.37
C VAL A 524 -77.33 61.84 -44.55
#